data_AF-A0A2E8Y454-F1
#
_entry.id   AF-A0A2E8Y454-F1
#
_cell.length_a   1.000
_cell.length_b   1.000
_cell.length_c   1.000
_cell.angle_alpha   90.00
_cell.angle_beta   90.00
_cell.angle_gamma   90.00
#
_symmetry.space_group_name_H-M   'P 1'
#
loop_
_entity.id
_entity.type
_entity.pdbx_description
1 polymer ?
#
loop_
_entity_poly.entity_id
_entity_poly.type
_entity_poly.pdbx_seq_one_letter_code
_entity_poly.pdbx_strand_id
1 'polypeptide(L)'
;MASLYAEWSRQTQSRVFRESSSAPPEQLLQGIWQHQRIRRRDLRTTDGRLTAILHPGFLNLKAGPDFRRALVQVGNAKPFECDVEIDVRSAGWRQHGHDTNPAFDTVGLH
;
A
#
# COMPACT_ATOMS: atom_id res chain seq x y z
N MET A 1 -1.16 -22.99 27.65
CA MET A 1 -1.71 -23.92 26.63
C MET A 1 -1.58 -23.27 25.27
N ALA A 2 -0.61 -23.68 24.44
CA ALA A 2 -0.53 -23.16 23.07
C ALA A 2 -1.64 -23.83 22.24
N SER A 3 -2.35 -23.04 21.42
CA SER A 3 -3.34 -23.59 20.50
C SER A 3 -2.66 -24.49 19.48
N LEU A 4 -3.34 -25.56 19.05
CA LEU A 4 -2.99 -26.38 17.89
C LEU A 4 -2.60 -25.53 16.66
N TYR A 5 -3.21 -24.34 16.51
CA TYR A 5 -2.87 -23.40 15.44
C TYR A 5 -1.47 -22.78 15.60
N ALA A 6 -1.06 -22.45 16.83
CA ALA A 6 0.26 -21.90 17.13
C ALA A 6 1.37 -22.95 16.98
N GLU A 7 1.07 -24.21 17.29
CA GLU A 7 1.99 -25.33 17.05
C GLU A 7 2.09 -25.69 15.57
N TRP A 8 0.97 -25.72 14.85
CA TRP A 8 0.93 -25.95 13.42
C TRP A 8 1.68 -24.85 12.64
N SER A 9 1.45 -23.57 12.95
CA SER A 9 2.16 -22.45 12.30
C SER A 9 3.68 -22.48 12.50
N ARG A 10 4.15 -22.98 13.66
CA ARG A 10 5.59 -23.18 13.92
C ARG A 10 6.17 -24.35 13.12
N GLN A 11 5.37 -25.38 12.85
CA GLN A 11 5.79 -26.56 12.08
C GLN A 11 5.66 -26.36 10.56
N THR A 12 4.77 -25.48 10.10
CA THR A 12 4.52 -25.22 8.67
C THR A 12 5.20 -23.96 8.12
N GLN A 13 6.28 -23.49 8.75
CA GLN A 13 7.29 -22.69 8.05
C GLN A 13 8.00 -23.57 7.01
N SER A 14 7.24 -23.94 5.98
CA SER A 14 7.69 -24.70 4.83
C SER A 14 8.77 -23.89 4.12
N ARG A 15 9.82 -24.59 3.69
CA ARG A 15 10.91 -24.05 2.86
C ARG A 15 10.44 -23.43 1.53
N VAL A 16 9.15 -23.56 1.19
CA VAL A 16 8.51 -23.01 -0.02
C VAL A 16 8.34 -21.49 0.08
N PHE A 17 8.21 -20.93 1.29
CA PHE A 17 8.18 -19.48 1.52
C PHE A 17 9.58 -18.95 1.86
N ARG A 18 10.61 -19.34 1.09
CA ARG A 18 11.79 -18.48 1.02
C ARG A 18 11.40 -17.28 0.19
N GLU A 19 11.53 -16.10 0.78
CA GLU A 19 11.63 -14.83 0.07
C GLU A 19 12.64 -15.05 -1.06
N SER A 20 12.17 -15.20 -2.31
CA SER A 20 13.07 -15.10 -3.44
C SER A 20 13.65 -13.70 -3.40
N SER A 21 14.93 -13.51 -3.74
CA SER A 21 15.59 -12.20 -3.71
C SER A 21 14.95 -11.16 -4.66
N SER A 22 13.93 -11.55 -5.42
CA SER A 22 13.10 -10.71 -6.26
C SER A 22 12.02 -10.02 -5.42
N ALA A 23 11.78 -8.75 -5.70
CA ALA A 23 10.67 -8.03 -5.10
C ALA A 23 9.32 -8.68 -5.46
N PRO A 24 8.29 -8.58 -4.61
CA PRO A 24 6.98 -9.16 -4.89
C PRO A 24 6.35 -8.50 -6.13
N PRO A 25 5.42 -9.18 -6.82
CA PRO A 25 4.62 -8.55 -7.86
C PRO A 25 3.83 -7.36 -7.31
N GLU A 26 3.77 -6.27 -8.05
CA GLU A 26 3.03 -5.06 -7.69
C GLU A 26 1.54 -5.34 -7.44
N GLN A 27 0.94 -6.23 -8.25
CA GLN A 27 -0.44 -6.70 -8.08
C GLN A 27 -0.71 -7.29 -6.69
N LEU A 28 0.28 -7.91 -6.05
CA LEU A 28 0.14 -8.39 -4.68
C LEU A 28 0.04 -7.21 -3.70
N LEU A 29 0.86 -6.18 -3.88
CA LEU A 29 0.84 -4.97 -3.05
C LEU A 29 -0.47 -4.19 -3.24
N GLN A 30 -0.94 -4.07 -4.48
CA GLN A 30 -2.25 -3.51 -4.81
C GLN A 30 -3.38 -4.28 -4.11
N GLY A 31 -3.34 -5.61 -4.10
CA GLY A 31 -4.31 -6.43 -3.36
C GLY A 31 -4.24 -6.24 -1.84
N ILE A 32 -3.04 -6.12 -1.28
CA ILE A 32 -2.82 -5.78 0.14
C ILE A 32 -3.44 -4.42 0.47
N TRP A 33 -3.22 -3.42 -0.38
CA TRP A 33 -3.81 -2.09 -0.25
C TRP A 33 -5.34 -2.13 -0.37
N GLN A 34 -5.87 -2.71 -1.44
CA GLN A 34 -7.32 -2.78 -1.71
C GLN A 34 -8.09 -3.41 -0.54
N HIS A 35 -7.56 -4.50 0.02
CA HIS A 35 -8.15 -5.18 1.17
C HIS A 35 -7.69 -4.63 2.53
N GLN A 36 -6.92 -3.54 2.51
CA GLN A 36 -6.39 -2.83 3.67
C GLN A 36 -5.72 -3.78 4.67
N ARG A 37 -4.97 -4.76 4.15
CA ARG A 37 -4.18 -5.77 4.91
C ARG A 37 -2.84 -5.19 5.36
N ILE A 38 -2.88 -3.95 5.84
CA ILE A 38 -1.74 -3.17 6.29
C ILE A 38 -1.88 -2.87 7.78
N ARG A 39 -0.79 -2.45 8.43
CA ARG A 39 -0.82 -1.98 9.82
C ARG A 39 -1.40 -0.57 9.89
N ARG A 40 -2.72 -0.45 9.68
CA ARG A 40 -3.43 0.84 9.55
C ARG A 40 -3.18 1.82 10.71
N ARG A 41 -2.94 1.31 11.92
CA ARG A 41 -2.68 2.13 13.12
C ARG A 41 -1.27 2.73 13.17
N ASP A 42 -0.35 2.18 12.37
CA ASP A 42 1.08 2.52 12.40
C ASP A 42 1.52 3.31 11.16
N LEU A 43 0.60 3.63 10.25
CA LEU A 43 0.92 4.38 9.04
C LEU A 43 1.35 5.80 9.38
N ARG A 44 2.49 6.20 8.81
CA ARG A 44 3.09 7.51 9.01
C ARG A 44 3.63 8.04 7.69
N THR A 45 3.54 9.36 7.51
CA THR A 45 4.27 10.08 6.47
C THR A 45 5.78 10.04 6.75
N THR A 46 6.58 10.42 5.75
CA THR A 46 8.05 10.51 5.87
C THR A 46 8.53 11.50 6.94
N ASP A 47 7.71 12.49 7.29
CA ASP A 47 7.92 13.43 8.40
C ASP A 47 7.34 12.95 9.75
N GLY A 48 6.85 11.71 9.82
CA GLY A 48 6.45 11.05 11.07
C GLY A 48 4.99 11.26 11.50
N ARG A 49 4.19 12.04 10.76
CA ARG A 49 2.78 12.29 11.09
C ARG A 49 1.92 11.05 10.85
N LEU A 50 1.03 10.75 11.80
CA LEU A 50 0.08 9.64 11.67
C LEU A 50 -0.83 9.84 10.45
N THR A 51 -1.07 8.75 9.72
CA THR A 51 -1.94 8.74 8.54
C THR A 51 -3.04 7.72 8.72
N ALA A 52 -4.29 8.14 8.58
CA ALA A 52 -5.44 7.25 8.59
C ALA A 52 -5.99 7.13 7.15
N ILE A 53 -6.06 5.90 6.65
CA ILE A 53 -6.78 5.58 5.42
C ILE A 53 -8.23 5.33 5.80
N LEU A 54 -9.12 6.25 5.44
CA LEU A 54 -10.56 6.14 5.71
C LEU A 54 -11.25 5.31 4.62
N HIS A 55 -10.82 5.47 3.37
CA HIS A 55 -11.22 4.65 2.23
C HIS A 55 -10.01 4.41 1.31
N PRO A 56 -9.72 3.17 0.86
CA PRO A 56 -8.55 2.86 0.02
C PRO A 56 -8.61 3.46 -1.39
N GLY A 57 -9.77 3.94 -1.81
CA GLY A 57 -10.06 4.33 -3.18
C GLY A 57 -10.67 3.18 -3.99
N PHE A 58 -10.89 3.43 -5.27
CA PHE A 58 -11.42 2.48 -6.23
C PHE A 58 -10.33 2.05 -7.18
N LEU A 59 -10.15 0.74 -7.36
CA LEU A 59 -9.19 0.18 -8.31
C LEU A 59 -9.44 0.76 -9.71
N ASN A 60 -8.39 1.30 -10.31
CA ASN A 60 -8.39 1.82 -11.67
C ASN A 60 -7.94 0.73 -12.64
N LEU A 61 -8.79 0.38 -13.61
CA LEU A 61 -8.46 -0.61 -14.65
C LEU A 61 -7.99 0.05 -15.96
N LYS A 62 -7.67 1.35 -15.90
CA LYS A 62 -7.24 2.17 -17.04
C LYS A 62 -5.91 2.83 -16.69
N ALA A 63 -5.31 3.53 -17.66
CA ALA A 63 -4.14 4.36 -17.43
C ALA A 63 -4.35 5.38 -16.30
N GLY A 64 -3.24 5.81 -15.70
CA GLY A 64 -3.20 6.66 -14.51
C GLY A 64 -2.97 5.84 -13.23
N PRO A 65 -3.24 6.41 -12.06
CA PRO A 65 -2.89 5.80 -10.79
C PRO A 65 -3.70 4.53 -10.50
N ASP A 66 -3.13 3.63 -9.70
CA ASP A 66 -3.72 2.34 -9.32
C ASP A 66 -5.08 2.46 -8.66
N PHE A 67 -5.26 3.44 -7.77
CA PHE A 67 -6.52 3.68 -7.07
C PHE A 67 -6.93 5.13 -7.17
N ARG A 68 -8.21 5.36 -7.47
CA ARG A 68 -8.78 6.70 -7.49
C ARG A 68 -9.62 7.00 -6.27
N ARG A 69 -9.64 8.27 -5.86
CA ARG A 69 -10.58 8.78 -4.85
C ARG A 69 -10.48 8.05 -3.50
N ALA A 70 -9.25 7.77 -3.08
CA ALA A 70 -8.96 7.38 -1.70
C ALA A 70 -9.29 8.55 -0.77
N LEU A 71 -9.75 8.23 0.44
CA LEU A 71 -10.03 9.22 1.48
C LEU A 71 -9.01 9.05 2.59
N VAL A 72 -8.17 10.06 2.79
CA VAL A 72 -7.01 10.02 3.68
C VAL A 72 -7.08 11.17 4.68
N GLN A 73 -6.58 10.93 5.89
CA GLN A 73 -6.40 11.95 6.91
C GLN A 73 -4.97 11.90 7.45
N VAL A 74 -4.28 13.05 7.50
CA VAL A 74 -2.92 13.17 8.06
C VAL A 74 -2.96 14.01 9.33
N GLY A 75 -2.53 13.42 10.44
CA GLY A 75 -2.61 14.03 11.77
C GLY A 75 -4.06 14.42 12.13
N ASN A 76 -4.22 15.65 12.61
CA ASN A 76 -5.52 16.22 12.99
C ASN A 76 -6.16 17.06 11.88
N ALA A 77 -5.64 17.02 10.66
CA ALA A 77 -6.21 17.76 9.53
C ALA A 77 -7.58 17.18 9.13
N LYS A 78 -8.38 17.97 8.39
CA LYS A 78 -9.60 17.45 7.76
C LYS A 78 -9.23 16.36 6.74
N PRO A 79 -10.02 15.27 6.62
CA PRO A 79 -9.84 14.30 5.56
C PRO A 79 -9.91 14.93 4.18
N PHE A 80 -9.12 14.41 3.24
CA PHE A 80 -9.10 14.86 1.86
C PHE A 80 -9.12 13.66 0.90
N GLU A 81 -9.66 13.89 -0.30
CA GLU A 81 -9.68 12.92 -1.38
C GLU A 81 -8.37 13.03 -2.18
N CYS A 82 -7.76 11.90 -2.51
CA CYS A 82 -6.60 11.82 -3.40
C CYS A 82 -6.58 10.48 -4.15
N ASP A 83 -5.74 10.38 -5.17
CA ASP A 83 -5.41 9.10 -5.79
C ASP A 83 -4.22 8.45 -5.09
N VAL A 84 -4.03 7.15 -5.29
CA VAL A 84 -2.95 6.36 -4.70
C VAL A 84 -2.29 5.54 -5.79
N GLU A 85 -0.96 5.59 -5.82
CA GLU A 85 -0.11 4.74 -6.65
C GLU A 85 0.61 3.72 -5.77
N ILE A 86 0.76 2.47 -6.25
CA ILE A 86 1.47 1.43 -5.50
C ILE A 86 2.69 0.99 -6.30
N ASP A 87 3.85 1.53 -5.95
CA ASP A 87 5.13 1.01 -6.45
C ASP A 87 5.75 0.01 -5.47
N VAL A 88 6.43 -1.00 -6.01
CA VAL A 88 7.22 -1.96 -5.21
C VAL A 88 8.35 -1.28 -4.42
N ARG A 89 8.89 -0.17 -4.95
CA ARG A 89 9.89 0.67 -4.29
C ARG A 89 9.50 2.12 -4.49
N SER A 90 9.68 2.97 -3.49
CA SER A 90 9.39 4.41 -3.61
C SER A 90 10.17 5.15 -4.72
N ALA A 91 11.27 4.56 -5.23
CA ALA A 91 11.99 5.09 -6.38
C ALA A 91 11.24 4.88 -7.71
N GLY A 92 10.29 3.93 -7.76
CA GLY A 92 9.42 3.63 -8.90
C GLY A 92 8.71 4.88 -9.41
N TRP A 93 8.19 5.69 -8.50
CA TRP A 93 7.58 7.00 -8.77
C TRP A 93 8.30 7.82 -9.83
N ARG A 94 9.61 8.04 -9.66
CA ARG A 94 10.42 8.80 -10.63
C ARG A 94 10.89 7.94 -11.79
N GLN A 95 11.16 6.65 -11.57
CA GLN A 95 11.63 5.74 -12.62
C GLN A 95 10.59 5.52 -13.72
N HIS A 96 9.31 5.53 -13.35
CA HIS A 96 8.17 5.44 -14.25
C HIS A 96 7.70 6.81 -14.77
N GLY A 97 8.31 7.91 -14.29
CA GLY A 97 8.00 9.27 -14.71
C GLY A 97 6.66 9.81 -14.18
N HIS A 98 6.12 9.23 -13.10
CA HIS A 98 4.86 9.69 -12.51
C HIS A 98 4.96 11.12 -11.98
N ASP A 99 6.13 11.53 -11.50
CA ASP A 99 6.40 12.87 -10.99
C ASP A 99 6.27 14.00 -12.03
N THR A 100 6.31 13.67 -13.32
CA THR A 100 6.22 14.64 -14.43
C THR A 100 5.01 14.40 -15.32
N ASN A 101 4.18 13.40 -15.00
CA ASN A 101 3.02 13.03 -15.79
C ASN A 101 1.73 13.61 -15.18
N PRO A 102 1.03 14.53 -15.88
CA PRO A 102 -0.19 15.15 -15.36
C PRO A 102 -1.33 14.18 -15.00
N ALA A 103 -1.31 12.95 -15.52
CA ALA A 103 -2.27 11.91 -15.14
C ALA A 103 -2.15 11.49 -13.66
N PHE A 104 -1.08 11.90 -12.97
CA PHE A 104 -0.76 11.54 -11.58
C PHE A 104 -0.78 12.75 -10.63
N ASP A 105 -1.19 13.94 -11.08
CA ASP A 105 -1.20 15.18 -10.26
C ASP A 105 -2.10 15.08 -9.01
N THR A 106 -3.08 14.18 -9.03
CA THR A 106 -4.02 13.93 -7.94
C THR A 106 -3.53 12.90 -6.94
N VAL A 107 -2.37 12.26 -7.18
CA VAL A 107 -1.80 11.27 -6.27
C VAL A 107 -1.32 11.94 -4.99
N GLY A 108 -1.93 11.55 -3.87
CA GLY A 108 -1.56 12.02 -2.53
C GLY A 108 -0.74 11.01 -1.72
N LEU A 109 -0.63 9.78 -2.22
CA LEU A 109 0.11 8.69 -1.60
C LEU A 109 0.74 7.81 -2.68
N HIS A 110 2.05 7.53 -2.56
CA HIS A 110 2.80 6.62 -3.43
C HIS A 110 3.96 5.97 -2.66
#